data_AF-A0A8J9SKF4-F1
#
_entry.id   AF-A0A8J9SKF4-F1
#
_cell.length_a   1.000
_cell.length_b   1.000
_cell.length_c   1.000
_cell.angle_alpha   90.00
_cell.angle_beta   90.00
_cell.angle_gamma   90.00
#
_symmetry.space_group_name_H-M   'P 1'
#
loop_
_entity.id
_entity.type
_entity.pdbx_description
1 polymer ?
#
loop_
_entity_poly.entity_id
_entity_poly.type
_entity_poly.pdbx_seq_one_letter_code
_entity_poly.pdbx_strand_id
1 'polypeptide(L)'
;MALGICRAQKQSEVEASTPVSFLLDYAASLGITKDITRTQAYSVWLQGAVVLVILAAIDAAYSGDWSRIGVISKEVELGLRPLLALLGFFHIFCGGIAAIAASKKGYNPVPPTMKVLAVGFLALVEVLLKDPAESA
;
A
#
# COMPACT_ATOMS: atom_id res chain seq x y z
N MET A 1 7.36 27.54 36.45
CA MET A 1 6.42 27.75 35.31
C MET A 1 7.09 27.76 33.93
N ALA A 2 8.43 27.80 33.81
CA ALA A 2 9.14 27.76 32.51
C ALA A 2 9.42 26.34 31.95
N LEU A 3 9.35 25.30 32.79
CA LEU A 3 9.62 23.91 32.39
C LEU A 3 8.49 23.23 31.58
N GLY A 4 7.28 23.79 31.62
CA GLY A 4 6.14 23.28 30.84
C GLY A 4 6.17 23.70 29.37
N ILE A 5 6.71 24.90 29.08
CA ILE A 5 6.73 25.48 27.74
C ILE A 5 7.82 24.83 26.87
N CYS A 6 8.99 24.54 27.46
CA CYS A 6 10.07 23.79 26.77
C CYS A 6 9.66 22.36 26.38
N ARG A 7 8.80 21.70 27.17
CA ARG A 7 8.35 20.33 26.86
C ARG A 7 7.33 20.31 25.73
N ALA A 8 6.47 21.33 25.65
CA ALA A 8 5.51 21.50 24.56
C ALA A 8 6.21 21.84 23.23
N GLN A 9 7.23 22.72 23.22
CA GLN A 9 8.00 23.01 22.00
C GLN A 9 8.84 21.83 21.52
N LYS A 10 9.39 21.03 22.44
CA LYS A 10 10.17 19.83 22.06
C LYS A 10 9.30 18.73 21.47
N GLN A 11 7.99 18.73 21.71
CA GLN A 11 7.04 17.83 21.04
C GLN A 11 6.61 18.35 19.66
N SER A 12 6.57 19.67 19.43
CA SER A 12 6.25 20.24 18.11
C SER A 12 7.40 20.15 17.11
N GLU A 13 8.67 20.09 17.55
CA GLU A 13 9.82 19.96 16.64
C GLU A 13 10.17 18.52 16.24
N VAL A 14 9.72 17.50 17.00
CA VAL A 14 9.97 16.08 16.67
C VAL A 14 8.95 15.55 15.63
N GLU A 15 7.93 16.35 15.31
CA GLU A 15 6.92 16.02 14.29
C GLU A 15 7.34 16.41 12.86
N ALA A 16 8.56 16.95 12.69
CA ALA A 16 9.12 17.26 11.38
C ALA A 16 9.93 16.07 10.82
N SER A 17 9.47 15.55 9.68
CA SER A 17 10.19 14.70 8.70
C SER A 17 10.18 13.16 8.86
N THR A 18 9.14 12.56 9.42
CA THR A 18 8.96 11.12 9.12
C THR A 18 8.67 10.96 7.61
N PRO A 19 9.29 10.00 6.90
CA PRO A 19 8.98 9.79 5.48
C PRO A 19 7.49 9.55 5.23
N VAL A 20 6.77 9.07 6.25
CA VAL A 20 5.32 8.89 6.24
C VAL A 20 4.55 10.21 6.21
N SER A 21 4.98 11.26 6.92
CA SER A 21 4.31 12.56 6.87
C SER A 21 4.51 13.24 5.51
N PHE A 22 5.70 13.10 4.90
CA PHE A 22 5.92 13.56 3.53
C PHE A 22 4.99 12.85 2.52
N LEU A 23 4.83 11.53 2.64
CA LEU A 23 3.91 10.77 1.77
C LEU A 23 2.44 11.15 1.99
N LEU A 24 2.04 11.42 3.23
CA LEU A 24 0.70 11.88 3.58
C LEU A 24 0.43 13.28 2.99
N ASP A 25 1.37 14.21 3.13
CA ASP A 25 1.27 15.58 2.61
C ASP A 25 1.27 15.60 1.08
N TYR A 26 2.11 14.78 0.44
CA TYR A 26 2.13 14.62 -1.02
C TYR A 26 0.83 13.99 -1.55
N ALA A 27 0.31 12.97 -0.87
CA ALA A 27 -0.96 12.35 -1.25
C ALA A 27 -2.14 13.35 -1.10
N ALA A 28 -2.16 14.12 -0.02
CA ALA A 28 -3.16 15.16 0.22
C ALA A 28 -3.07 16.31 -0.80
N SER A 29 -1.86 16.69 -1.22
CA SER A 29 -1.59 17.71 -2.24
C SER A 29 -2.18 17.39 -3.61
N LEU A 30 -2.51 16.14 -3.90
CA LEU A 30 -2.89 15.73 -5.25
C LEU A 30 -4.36 16.00 -5.62
N GLY A 31 -5.26 16.32 -4.68
CA GLY A 31 -6.64 16.83 -4.87
C GLY A 31 -7.62 15.98 -5.71
N ILE A 32 -7.19 15.54 -6.88
CA ILE A 32 -7.83 14.73 -7.93
C ILE A 32 -7.88 13.24 -7.55
N THR A 33 -7.01 12.79 -6.65
CA THR A 33 -6.90 11.37 -6.27
C THR A 33 -8.01 10.89 -5.32
N LYS A 34 -8.62 11.79 -4.53
CA LYS A 34 -9.65 11.40 -3.55
C LYS A 34 -10.94 10.91 -4.23
N ASP A 35 -11.32 11.49 -5.36
CA ASP A 35 -12.52 11.10 -6.11
C ASP A 35 -12.35 9.77 -6.85
N ILE A 36 -11.16 9.54 -7.44
CA ILE A 36 -10.88 8.32 -8.20
C ILE A 36 -10.92 7.07 -7.31
N THR A 37 -10.33 7.17 -6.10
CA THR A 37 -10.28 6.05 -5.14
C THR A 37 -11.66 5.62 -4.61
N ARG A 38 -12.70 6.45 -4.80
CA ARG A 38 -14.09 6.15 -4.42
C ARG A 38 -14.85 5.39 -5.51
N THR A 39 -14.34 5.34 -6.73
CA THR A 39 -15.03 4.66 -7.83
C THR A 39 -14.94 3.14 -7.70
N GLN A 40 -15.97 2.42 -8.17
CA GLN A 40 -15.93 0.96 -8.28
C GLN A 40 -14.86 0.47 -9.26
N ALA A 41 -14.61 1.25 -10.33
CA ALA A 41 -13.54 0.99 -11.28
C ALA A 41 -12.17 0.88 -10.57
N TYR A 42 -11.88 1.77 -9.63
CA TYR A 42 -10.65 1.71 -8.84
C TYR A 42 -10.68 0.59 -7.80
N SER A 43 -11.67 0.64 -6.90
CA SER A 43 -11.68 -0.17 -5.67
C SER A 43 -11.95 -1.66 -5.88
N VAL A 44 -12.73 -2.01 -6.90
CA VAL A 44 -13.12 -3.40 -7.18
C VAL A 44 -12.37 -3.92 -8.40
N TRP A 45 -12.54 -3.27 -9.55
CA TRP A 45 -12.06 -3.81 -10.82
C TRP A 45 -10.54 -3.71 -10.95
N LEU A 46 -9.97 -2.53 -10.70
CA LEU A 46 -8.52 -2.34 -10.84
C LEU A 46 -7.75 -3.09 -9.75
N GLN A 47 -8.16 -2.98 -8.48
CA GLN A 47 -7.53 -3.72 -7.39
C GLN A 47 -7.68 -5.23 -7.57
N GLY A 48 -8.87 -5.70 -7.98
CA GLY A 48 -9.11 -7.11 -8.28
C GLY A 48 -8.26 -7.62 -9.44
N ALA A 49 -8.15 -6.85 -10.53
CA ALA A 49 -7.29 -7.18 -11.66
C ALA A 49 -5.81 -7.28 -11.26
N VAL A 50 -5.33 -6.36 -10.42
CA VAL A 50 -3.96 -6.40 -9.89
C VAL A 50 -3.72 -7.69 -9.10
N VAL A 51 -4.64 -8.06 -8.20
CA VAL A 51 -4.53 -9.32 -7.44
C VAL A 51 -4.48 -10.53 -8.37
N LEU A 52 -5.36 -10.59 -9.39
CA LEU A 52 -5.37 -11.68 -10.36
C LEU A 52 -4.06 -11.77 -11.15
N VAL A 53 -3.50 -10.64 -11.58
CA VAL A 53 -2.20 -10.60 -12.27
C VAL A 53 -1.07 -11.09 -11.37
N ILE A 54 -1.06 -10.70 -10.08
CA ILE A 54 -0.06 -11.18 -9.12
C ILE A 54 -0.19 -12.70 -8.93
N LEU A 55 -1.41 -13.22 -8.78
CA LEU A 55 -1.64 -14.66 -8.64
C LEU A 55 -1.23 -15.42 -9.91
N ALA A 56 -1.54 -14.91 -11.09
CA ALA A 56 -1.10 -15.49 -12.36
C ALA A 56 0.43 -15.47 -12.50
N ALA A 57 1.10 -14.41 -12.05
CA ALA A 57 2.55 -14.34 -12.05
C ALA A 57 3.19 -15.33 -11.06
N ILE A 58 2.60 -15.53 -9.88
CA ILE A 58 3.01 -16.57 -8.93
C ILE A 58 2.85 -17.95 -9.56
N ASP A 59 1.67 -18.24 -10.14
CA ASP A 59 1.43 -19.49 -10.84
C ASP A 59 2.46 -19.71 -11.96
N ALA A 60 2.75 -18.69 -12.77
CA ALA A 60 3.77 -18.74 -13.81
C ALA A 60 5.16 -19.07 -13.25
N ALA A 61 5.59 -18.39 -12.18
CA ALA A 61 6.94 -18.51 -11.64
C ALA A 61 7.25 -19.88 -10.99
N TYR A 62 6.23 -20.59 -10.53
CA TYR A 62 6.40 -21.82 -9.73
C TYR A 62 5.84 -23.09 -10.39
N SER A 63 4.82 -23.01 -11.26
CA SER A 63 4.22 -24.19 -11.90
C SER A 63 5.12 -24.82 -12.97
N GLY A 64 5.86 -24.01 -13.73
CA GLY A 64 6.55 -24.49 -14.93
C GLY A 64 5.64 -24.66 -16.15
N ASP A 65 4.34 -24.42 -16.00
CA ASP A 65 3.35 -24.69 -17.04
C ASP A 65 3.45 -23.66 -18.17
N TRP A 66 3.75 -22.42 -17.82
CA TRP A 66 3.76 -21.28 -18.74
C TRP A 66 4.90 -21.36 -19.76
N SER A 67 6.08 -21.81 -19.34
CA SER A 67 7.16 -22.12 -20.28
C SER A 67 6.92 -23.40 -21.08
N ARG A 68 6.26 -24.41 -20.48
CA ARG A 68 5.93 -25.67 -21.16
C ARG A 68 4.94 -25.46 -22.31
N ILE A 69 3.94 -24.58 -22.15
CA ILE A 69 2.96 -24.24 -23.18
C ILE A 69 3.47 -23.18 -24.18
N GLY A 70 4.68 -22.63 -23.95
CA GLY A 70 5.30 -21.65 -24.83
C GLY A 70 4.76 -20.22 -24.70
N VAL A 71 4.05 -19.88 -23.62
CA VAL A 71 3.57 -18.50 -23.38
C VAL A 71 4.73 -17.57 -22.99
N ILE A 72 5.71 -18.08 -22.24
CA ILE A 72 6.95 -17.36 -21.88
C ILE A 72 8.17 -18.27 -22.02
N SER A 73 9.38 -17.70 -22.06
CA SER A 73 10.61 -18.50 -22.02
C SER A 73 10.94 -18.98 -20.61
N LYS A 74 11.80 -20.01 -20.49
CA LYS A 74 12.15 -20.57 -19.17
C LYS A 74 12.96 -19.58 -18.32
N GLU A 75 13.76 -18.76 -18.97
CA GLU A 75 14.56 -17.70 -18.34
C GLU A 75 13.65 -16.63 -17.73
N VAL A 76 12.58 -16.25 -18.44
CA VAL A 76 11.57 -15.31 -17.92
C VAL A 76 10.86 -15.90 -16.70
N GLU A 77 10.50 -17.18 -16.76
CA GLU A 77 9.85 -17.88 -15.64
C GLU A 77 10.72 -17.87 -14.36
N LEU A 78 12.01 -18.16 -14.50
CA LEU A 78 12.96 -18.10 -13.40
C LEU A 78 13.19 -16.66 -12.91
N GLY A 79 13.19 -15.68 -13.82
CA GLY A 79 13.29 -14.26 -13.52
C GLY A 79 12.10 -13.68 -12.76
N LEU A 80 10.91 -14.29 -12.87
CA LEU A 80 9.73 -13.86 -12.10
C LEU A 80 9.90 -14.07 -10.60
N ARG A 81 10.66 -15.07 -10.16
CA ARG A 81 10.83 -15.40 -8.73
C ARG A 81 11.45 -14.26 -7.90
N PRO A 82 12.63 -13.71 -8.26
CA PRO A 82 13.19 -12.58 -7.52
C PRO A 82 12.31 -11.33 -7.64
N LEU A 83 11.61 -11.13 -8.76
CA LEU A 83 10.67 -10.02 -8.94
C LEU A 83 9.46 -10.14 -8.00
N LEU A 84 8.89 -11.34 -7.86
CA LEU A 84 7.81 -11.63 -6.92
C LEU A 84 8.27 -11.49 -5.46
N ALA A 85 9.50 -11.88 -5.14
CA ALA A 85 10.07 -11.67 -3.81
C ALA A 85 10.17 -10.16 -3.50
N LEU A 86 10.72 -9.36 -4.42
CA LEU A 86 10.79 -7.90 -4.29
C LEU A 86 9.39 -7.28 -4.16
N LEU A 87 8.44 -7.74 -4.98
CA LEU A 87 7.05 -7.30 -4.92
C LEU A 87 6.42 -7.63 -3.56
N GLY A 88 6.67 -8.81 -3.01
CA GLY A 88 6.23 -9.21 -1.67
C GLY A 88 6.81 -8.32 -0.57
N PHE A 89 8.11 -8.03 -0.61
CA PHE A 89 8.73 -7.07 0.33
C PHE A 89 8.09 -5.68 0.24
N PHE A 90 7.82 -5.22 -0.99
CA PHE A 90 7.14 -3.95 -1.20
C PHE A 90 5.71 -3.93 -0.64
N HIS A 91 4.95 -5.03 -0.75
CA HIS A 91 3.62 -5.14 -0.12
C HIS A 91 3.71 -5.10 1.40
N ILE A 92 4.67 -5.79 2.01
CA ILE A 92 4.91 -5.75 3.46
C ILE A 92 5.22 -4.33 3.92
N PHE A 93 6.11 -3.63 3.20
CA PHE A 93 6.43 -2.23 3.48
C PHE A 93 5.19 -1.33 3.40
N CYS A 94 4.39 -1.47 2.33
CA CYS A 94 3.13 -0.73 2.19
C CYS A 94 2.14 -1.05 3.32
N GLY A 95 2.03 -2.32 3.73
CA GLY A 95 1.18 -2.75 4.83
C GLY A 95 1.57 -2.10 6.15
N GLY A 96 2.88 -1.97 6.42
CA GLY A 96 3.39 -1.23 7.57
C GLY A 96 2.95 0.24 7.57
N ILE A 97 3.05 0.92 6.42
CA ILE A 97 2.57 2.31 6.28
C ILE A 97 1.06 2.39 6.51
N ALA A 98 0.29 1.45 5.96
CA ALA A 98 -1.17 1.41 6.12
C ALA A 98 -1.58 1.23 7.59
N ALA A 99 -0.90 0.34 8.32
CA ALA A 99 -1.14 0.12 9.74
C ALA A 99 -0.92 1.40 10.55
N ILE A 100 0.19 2.11 10.29
CA ILE A 100 0.51 3.38 10.94
C ILE A 100 -0.52 4.45 10.58
N ALA A 101 -0.87 4.59 9.29
CA ALA A 101 -1.82 5.59 8.83
C ALA A 101 -3.23 5.36 9.41
N ALA A 102 -3.71 4.12 9.42
CA ALA A 102 -5.01 3.78 9.99
C ALA A 102 -5.05 4.01 11.51
N SER A 103 -3.97 3.65 12.22
CA SER A 103 -3.85 3.90 13.67
C SER A 103 -3.88 5.39 13.98
N LYS A 104 -3.18 6.22 13.19
CA LYS A 104 -3.20 7.69 13.33
C LYS A 104 -4.58 8.30 13.06
N LYS A 105 -5.39 7.65 12.22
CA LYS A 105 -6.77 8.06 11.91
C LYS A 105 -7.81 7.54 12.91
N GLY A 106 -7.39 6.77 13.93
CA GLY A 106 -8.27 6.36 15.04
C GLY A 106 -9.21 5.19 14.76
N TYR A 107 -8.96 4.39 13.71
CA TYR A 107 -9.77 3.18 13.42
C TYR A 107 -8.93 1.90 13.39
N ASN A 108 -9.59 0.74 13.36
CA ASN A 108 -8.92 -0.56 13.40
C ASN A 108 -7.95 -0.71 12.20
N PRO A 109 -6.63 -0.85 12.45
CA PRO A 109 -5.65 -0.92 11.37
C PRO A 109 -5.65 -2.28 10.67
N VAL A 110 -6.29 -3.33 11.20
CA VAL A 110 -6.19 -4.69 10.66
C VAL A 110 -6.83 -4.81 9.26
N PRO A 111 -8.11 -4.46 9.03
CA PRO A 111 -8.72 -4.56 7.70
C PRO A 111 -7.98 -3.79 6.58
N PRO A 112 -7.59 -2.50 6.75
CA PRO A 112 -6.87 -1.78 5.71
C PRO A 112 -5.47 -2.36 5.48
N THR A 113 -4.78 -2.81 6.53
CA THR A 113 -3.45 -3.44 6.40
C THR A 113 -3.53 -4.72 5.59
N MET A 114 -4.51 -5.60 5.88
CA MET A 114 -4.69 -6.84 5.13
C MET A 114 -5.01 -6.57 3.66
N LYS A 115 -5.85 -5.56 3.38
CA LYS A 115 -6.15 -5.13 2.01
C LYS A 115 -4.88 -4.64 1.29
N VAL A 116 -4.04 -3.86 1.96
CA VAL A 116 -2.77 -3.37 1.41
C VAL A 116 -1.74 -4.48 1.21
N LEU A 117 -1.70 -5.50 2.08
CA LEU A 117 -0.83 -6.65 1.87
C LEU A 117 -1.24 -7.49 0.65
N ALA A 118 -2.53 -7.50 0.28
CA ALA A 118 -3.02 -8.22 -0.89
C ALA A 118 -2.87 -7.43 -2.19
N VAL A 119 -3.17 -6.13 -2.17
CA VAL A 119 -3.28 -5.28 -3.36
C VAL A 119 -2.04 -4.39 -3.56
N GLY A 120 -1.28 -4.14 -2.51
CA GLY A 120 -0.07 -3.33 -2.52
C GLY A 120 -0.35 -1.83 -2.46
N PHE A 121 0.47 -1.06 -3.16
CA PHE A 121 0.45 0.40 -3.13
C PHE A 121 -0.92 1.00 -3.50
N LEU A 122 -1.67 0.34 -4.38
CA LEU A 122 -2.95 0.85 -4.85
C LEU A 122 -3.99 0.93 -3.70
N ALA A 123 -4.02 -0.08 -2.83
CA ALA A 123 -4.84 -0.01 -1.63
C ALA A 123 -4.24 0.92 -0.56
N LEU A 124 -2.91 1.13 -0.55
CA LEU A 124 -2.29 2.07 0.38
C LEU A 124 -2.77 3.50 0.09
N VAL A 125 -2.85 3.90 -1.17
CA VAL A 125 -3.39 5.21 -1.57
C VAL A 125 -4.82 5.40 -1.03
N GLU A 126 -5.65 4.36 -1.07
CA GLU A 126 -7.00 4.42 -0.50
C GLU A 126 -6.98 4.66 1.02
N VAL A 127 -6.09 3.98 1.75
CA VAL A 127 -5.92 4.16 3.20
C VAL A 127 -5.40 5.56 3.53
N LEU A 128 -4.51 6.11 2.72
CA LEU A 128 -3.96 7.45 2.94
C LEU A 128 -5.00 8.53 2.65
N LEU A 129 -5.85 8.35 1.64
CA LEU A 129 -6.80 9.38 1.17
C LEU A 129 -8.20 9.31 1.78
N LYS A 130 -8.71 8.12 2.17
CA LYS A 130 -10.05 8.02 2.76
C LYS A 130 -10.06 8.45 4.23
N ASP A 131 -11.14 9.12 4.62
CA ASP A 131 -11.38 9.52 6.01
C ASP A 131 -12.05 8.38 6.79
N PRO A 132 -11.83 8.29 8.12
CA PRO A 132 -12.36 7.20 8.95
C PRO A 132 -13.89 7.07 8.95
N ALA A 133 -14.63 8.12 8.60
CA ALA A 133 -16.09 8.11 8.50
C ALA A 133 -16.62 7.29 7.29
N GLU A 134 -15.77 6.96 6.33
CA GLU A 134 -16.15 6.29 5.08
C GLU A 134 -15.76 4.80 5.04
N SER A 135 -15.21 4.28 6.13
CA SER A 135 -14.75 2.89 6.28
C SER A 135 -15.70 2.00 7.10
N ALA A 136 -16.93 2.48 7.39
CA ALA A 136 -17.98 1.74 8.07
C ALA A 136 -18.74 0.79 7.14
#